data_AF-A0A8H5ZYR9-F1
#
_entry.id   AF-A0A8H5ZYR9-F1
#
_cell.length_a   1.000
_cell.length_b   1.000
_cell.length_c   1.000
_cell.angle_alpha   90.00
_cell.angle_beta   90.00
_cell.angle_gamma   90.00
#
_symmetry.space_group_name_H-M   'P 1'
#
loop_
_entity.id
_entity.type
_entity.pdbx_description
1 polymer ?
#
loop_
_entity_poly.entity_id
_entity_poly.type
_entity_poly.pdbx_seq_one_letter_code
_entity_poly.pdbx_strand_id
1 'polypeptide(L)'
;MNRDGLSNLVDELTVASFLHLTKAHFGKIDGIANFAGTAGHKLGHQEVWEMDEKEQDFMMGVNVKGVFNVLSEDLSQDFCRSQGALSMQRVCGPIDTLMLRANEESGAEGTAPAVPLGRLGVASETANVVTFLLSDEASFVTGATWSVDGRANA
;
A
#
# COMPACT_ATOMS: atom_id res chain seq x y z
N MET A 1 0.88 -6.13 19.49
CA MET A 1 0.35 -7.08 18.48
C MET A 1 -0.98 -7.61 18.97
N ASN A 2 -2.05 -7.46 18.17
CA ASN A 2 -3.26 -8.27 18.38
C ASN A 2 -2.96 -9.73 18.00
N ARG A 3 -3.81 -10.65 18.47
CA ARG A 3 -3.61 -12.11 18.34
C ARG A 3 -3.44 -12.62 16.90
N ASP A 4 -3.77 -11.80 15.90
CA ASP A 4 -3.75 -12.15 14.48
C ASP A 4 -2.52 -11.63 13.72
N GLY A 5 -1.52 -11.05 14.41
CA GLY A 5 -0.32 -10.49 13.77
C GLY A 5 -0.55 -9.18 13.02
N LEU A 6 -1.76 -8.61 13.10
CA LEU A 6 -2.11 -7.33 12.49
C LEU A 6 -1.57 -6.16 13.33
N SER A 7 -0.81 -5.28 12.67
CA SER A 7 -0.30 -4.02 13.23
C SER A 7 -1.18 -2.86 12.75
N ASN A 8 -1.68 -2.04 13.68
CA ASN A 8 -2.35 -0.81 13.32
C ASN A 8 -1.31 0.20 12.83
N LEU A 9 -1.30 0.49 11.52
CA LEU A 9 -0.33 1.39 10.90
C LEU A 9 -0.49 2.85 11.36
N VAL A 10 -1.66 3.22 11.88
CA VAL A 10 -1.94 4.58 12.38
C VAL A 10 -1.20 4.87 13.70
N ASP A 11 -0.90 3.83 14.47
CA ASP A 11 -0.16 3.91 15.73
C ASP A 11 1.34 3.72 15.51
N GLU A 12 2.09 4.81 15.67
CA GLU A 12 3.55 4.85 15.46
C GLU A 12 4.29 3.84 16.33
N LEU A 13 3.86 3.64 17.58
CA LEU A 13 4.53 2.73 18.51
C LEU A 13 4.34 1.27 18.09
N THR A 14 3.17 0.93 17.56
CA THR A 14 2.90 -0.40 17.03
C THR A 14 3.70 -0.66 15.76
N VAL A 15 3.83 0.33 14.87
CA VAL A 15 4.69 0.22 13.67
C VAL A 15 6.15 0.01 14.06
N ALA A 16 6.68 0.87 14.93
CA ALA A 16 8.04 0.76 15.43
C ALA A 16 8.30 -0.61 16.08
N SER A 17 7.41 -1.04 16.97
CA SER A 17 7.52 -2.34 17.64
C SER A 17 7.50 -3.50 16.65
N PHE A 18 6.62 -3.47 15.65
CA PHE A 18 6.53 -4.52 14.63
C PHE A 18 7.82 -4.63 13.82
N LEU A 19 8.34 -3.49 13.36
CA LEU A 19 9.57 -3.44 12.58
C LEU A 19 10.75 -3.94 13.41
N HIS A 20 10.92 -3.46 14.64
CA HIS A 20 11.98 -3.93 15.54
C HIS A 20 11.89 -5.41 15.88
N LEU A 21 10.69 -5.94 16.14
CA LEU A 21 10.51 -7.38 16.37
C LEU A 21 10.85 -8.21 15.12
N THR A 22 10.48 -7.72 13.94
CA THR A 22 10.80 -8.35 12.66
C THR A 22 12.31 -8.39 12.44
N LYS A 23 13.00 -7.26 12.65
CA LYS A 23 14.46 -7.16 12.57
C LYS A 23 15.14 -8.06 13.60
N ALA A 24 14.63 -8.13 14.83
CA ALA A 24 15.16 -9.02 15.86
C ALA A 24 14.98 -10.50 15.50
N HIS A 25 13.87 -10.86 14.83
CA HIS A 25 13.61 -12.23 14.41
C HIS A 25 14.46 -12.67 13.21
N PHE A 26 14.58 -11.83 12.18
CA PHE A 26 15.30 -12.16 10.93
C PHE A 26 16.76 -11.68 10.92
N GLY A 27 17.20 -10.92 11.92
CA GLY A 27 18.54 -10.31 12.02
C GLY A 27 18.71 -9.03 11.19
N LYS A 28 18.00 -8.91 10.07
CA LYS A 28 17.98 -7.71 9.20
C LYS A 28 16.66 -7.57 8.46
N ILE A 29 16.43 -6.40 7.89
CA ILE A 29 15.37 -6.12 6.93
C ILE A 29 16.06 -5.50 5.71
N ASP A 30 15.89 -6.12 4.54
CA ASP A 30 16.54 -5.69 3.30
C ASP A 30 15.65 -4.73 2.49
N GLY A 31 14.33 -4.80 2.69
CA GLY A 31 13.37 -3.94 2.01
C GLY A 31 11.99 -4.00 2.65
N ILE A 32 11.22 -2.95 2.41
CA ILE A 32 9.83 -2.81 2.89
C ILE A 32 8.97 -2.42 1.70
N ALA A 33 7.85 -3.13 1.52
CA ALA A 33 6.81 -2.77 0.58
C ALA A 33 5.51 -2.47 1.34
N ASN A 34 4.96 -1.27 1.12
CA ASN A 34 3.71 -0.85 1.74
C ASN A 34 2.53 -1.04 0.79
N PHE A 35 1.53 -1.83 1.22
CA PHE A 35 0.26 -2.08 0.51
C PHE A 35 -0.96 -1.66 1.31
N ALA A 36 -0.81 -0.65 2.17
CA ALA A 36 -1.92 -0.10 2.95
C ALA A 36 -2.79 0.79 2.05
N GLY A 37 -4.06 0.41 1.92
CA GLY A 37 -5.04 1.15 1.14
C GLY A 37 -6.46 0.78 1.57
N THR A 38 -7.31 1.78 1.74
CA THR A 38 -8.75 1.61 1.96
C THR A 38 -9.53 2.68 1.21
N ALA A 39 -10.70 2.31 0.70
CA ALA A 39 -11.70 3.23 0.13
C ALA A 39 -12.72 3.70 1.19
N GLY A 40 -12.43 3.43 2.47
CA GLY A 40 -13.34 3.69 3.57
C GLY A 40 -14.42 2.61 3.70
N HIS A 41 -15.22 2.71 4.76
CA HIS A 41 -16.35 1.82 5.05
C HIS A 41 -17.47 1.94 4.02
N LYS A 42 -17.52 3.08 3.32
CA LYS A 42 -18.48 3.32 2.24
C LYS A 42 -17.92 3.02 0.86
N LEU A 43 -16.69 2.53 0.71
CA LEU A 43 -16.10 2.13 -0.58
C LEU A 43 -16.29 3.17 -1.70
N GLY A 44 -16.24 4.46 -1.38
CA GLY A 44 -16.45 5.54 -2.37
C GLY A 44 -17.91 5.84 -2.77
N HIS A 45 -18.92 5.26 -2.11
CA HIS A 45 -20.36 5.52 -2.36
C HIS A 45 -20.90 6.85 -1.84
N GLN A 46 -20.04 7.66 -1.23
CA GLN A 46 -20.44 8.93 -0.65
C GLN A 46 -19.76 10.05 -1.42
N GLU A 47 -20.53 11.10 -1.68
CA GLU A 47 -19.96 12.31 -2.21
C GLU A 47 -19.04 12.96 -1.18
N VAL A 48 -18.03 13.69 -1.66
CA VAL A 48 -17.02 14.30 -0.77
C VAL A 48 -17.63 15.25 0.26
N TRP A 49 -18.74 15.93 -0.08
CA TRP A 49 -19.44 16.86 0.83
C TRP A 49 -20.37 16.16 1.83
N GLU A 50 -20.61 14.87 1.68
CA GLU A 50 -21.41 14.05 2.61
C GLU A 50 -20.54 13.26 3.58
N MET A 51 -19.22 13.28 3.37
CA MET A 51 -18.24 12.52 4.14
C MET A 51 -18.10 13.07 5.57
N ASP A 52 -18.25 12.17 6.54
CA ASP A 52 -17.98 12.48 7.95
C ASP A 52 -16.46 12.62 8.19
N GLU A 53 -16.07 13.52 9.09
CA GLU A 53 -14.67 13.80 9.42
C GLU A 53 -13.97 12.54 9.95
N LYS A 54 -14.66 11.69 10.72
CA LYS A 54 -14.08 10.43 11.22
C LYS A 54 -13.77 9.44 10.10
N GLU A 55 -14.59 9.42 9.07
CA GLU A 55 -14.39 8.56 7.91
C GLU A 55 -13.22 9.05 7.07
N GLN A 56 -13.10 10.38 6.90
CA GLN A 56 -11.94 11.00 6.29
C GLN A 56 -10.65 10.71 7.08
N ASP A 57 -10.67 10.90 8.40
CA ASP A 57 -9.54 10.63 9.28
C ASP A 57 -9.11 9.16 9.26
N PHE A 58 -10.07 8.24 9.18
CA PHE A 58 -9.78 6.82 9.02
C PHE A 58 -9.06 6.55 7.70
N MET A 59 -9.59 7.05 6.57
CA MET A 59 -8.97 6.85 5.25
C MET A 59 -7.57 7.48 5.18
N MET A 60 -7.42 8.72 5.64
CA MET A 60 -6.12 9.40 5.68
C MET A 60 -5.16 8.74 6.68
N GLY A 61 -5.68 8.23 7.79
CA GLY A 61 -4.96 7.45 8.77
C GLY A 61 -4.29 6.23 8.15
N VAL A 62 -5.04 5.45 7.37
CA VAL A 62 -4.53 4.25 6.70
C VAL A 62 -3.65 4.61 5.50
N ASN A 63 -4.17 5.44 4.58
CA ASN A 63 -3.56 5.65 3.25
C ASN A 63 -2.35 6.59 3.28
N VAL A 64 -2.30 7.53 4.24
CA VAL A 64 -1.25 8.57 4.30
C VAL A 64 -0.42 8.43 5.56
N LYS A 65 -1.05 8.54 6.74
CA LYS A 65 -0.33 8.51 8.02
C LYS A 65 0.37 7.17 8.25
N GLY A 66 -0.29 6.06 7.92
CA GLY A 66 0.31 4.73 8.05
C GLY A 66 1.60 4.58 7.26
N VAL A 67 1.61 5.10 6.03
CA VAL A 67 2.81 5.06 5.18
C VAL A 67 3.89 5.99 5.69
N PHE A 68 3.53 7.18 6.15
CA PHE A 68 4.46 8.08 6.82
C PHE A 68 5.12 7.41 8.03
N ASN A 69 4.35 6.75 8.90
CA ASN A 69 4.88 6.07 10.08
C ASN A 69 5.88 4.96 9.70
N VAL A 70 5.54 4.13 8.71
CA VAL A 70 6.43 3.06 8.22
C VAL A 70 7.72 3.65 7.65
N LEU A 71 7.63 4.67 6.80
CA LEU A 71 8.79 5.32 6.19
C LEU A 71 9.65 6.04 7.23
N SER A 72 9.04 6.71 8.21
CA SER A 72 9.75 7.42 9.27
C SER A 72 10.59 6.47 10.11
N GLU A 73 10.06 5.29 10.42
CA GLU A 73 10.79 4.26 11.16
C GLU A 73 11.89 3.63 10.30
N ASP A 74 11.57 3.27 9.06
CA ASP A 74 12.50 2.63 8.12
C ASP A 74 13.73 3.51 7.84
N LEU A 75 13.51 4.82 7.64
CA LEU A 75 14.55 5.81 7.34
C LEU A 75 15.25 6.35 8.60
N SER A 76 14.85 5.89 9.80
CA SER A 76 15.60 6.24 11.01
C SER A 76 17.02 5.68 10.93
N GLN A 77 18.02 6.47 11.38
CA GLN A 77 19.44 6.23 11.10
C GLN A 77 19.95 4.83 11.52
N ASP A 78 19.24 4.17 12.44
CA ASP A 78 19.63 2.90 13.06
C ASP A 78 18.81 1.69 12.60
N PHE A 79 17.75 1.90 11.81
CA PHE A 79 16.82 0.83 11.48
C PHE A 79 17.15 0.13 10.16
N CYS A 80 17.02 0.83 9.04
CA CYS A 80 17.29 0.29 7.72
C CYS A 80 18.41 1.10 7.06
N ARG A 81 19.56 0.46 6.80
CA ARG A 81 20.54 0.96 5.81
C ARG A 81 20.12 0.57 4.38
N SER A 82 18.83 0.34 4.14
CA SER A 82 18.37 -0.12 2.84
C SER A 82 18.66 0.95 1.80
N GLN A 83 19.17 0.53 0.65
CA GLN A 83 19.27 1.38 -0.54
C GLN A 83 17.90 1.59 -1.21
N GLY A 84 16.79 1.16 -0.58
CA GLY A 84 15.45 1.16 -1.17
C GLY A 84 14.33 0.97 -0.15
N ALA A 85 13.96 2.03 0.57
CA ALA A 85 12.63 2.16 1.14
C ALA A 85 11.66 2.45 -0.02
N LEU A 86 10.89 1.46 -0.46
CA LEU A 86 10.06 1.61 -1.65
C LEU A 86 8.57 1.63 -1.28
N SER A 87 8.04 2.84 -1.13
CA SER A 87 6.60 3.05 -0.98
C SER A 87 5.91 2.93 -2.34
N MET A 88 5.37 1.75 -2.66
CA MET A 88 4.51 1.55 -3.84
C MET A 88 3.09 2.04 -3.57
N GLN A 89 2.91 3.34 -3.31
CA GLN A 89 1.56 3.92 -3.25
C GLN A 89 0.94 4.15 -4.63
N ARG A 90 1.77 4.26 -5.69
CA ARG A 90 1.29 4.84 -6.94
C ARG A 90 0.99 3.80 -8.01
N VAL A 91 -0.26 3.30 -7.90
CA VAL A 91 -1.17 2.79 -8.93
C VAL A 91 -0.86 1.41 -9.50
N CYS A 92 -1.21 0.40 -8.68
CA CYS A 92 -1.85 -0.77 -9.27
C CYS A 92 -3.17 -0.32 -9.91
N GLY A 93 -3.42 -0.74 -11.14
CA GLY A 93 -4.73 -0.61 -11.75
C GLY A 93 -5.74 -1.55 -11.09
N PRO A 94 -6.87 -1.82 -11.73
CA PRO A 94 -7.84 -2.76 -11.17
C PRO A 94 -7.26 -4.18 -11.19
N ILE A 95 -6.78 -4.61 -10.02
CA ILE A 95 -6.27 -5.95 -9.75
C ILE A 95 -7.38 -6.77 -9.10
N ASP A 96 -7.54 -8.01 -9.56
CA ASP A 96 -8.50 -8.96 -9.01
C ASP A 96 -8.16 -9.29 -7.54
N THR A 97 -8.81 -8.59 -6.62
CA THR A 97 -8.62 -8.67 -5.16
C THR A 97 -9.98 -8.66 -4.46
N LEU A 98 -10.01 -9.12 -3.20
CA LEU A 98 -11.25 -9.11 -2.40
C LEU A 98 -11.85 -7.71 -2.25
N MET A 99 -11.01 -6.67 -2.12
CA MET A 99 -11.47 -5.29 -2.01
C MET A 99 -12.13 -4.81 -3.31
N LEU A 100 -11.53 -5.11 -4.47
CA LEU A 100 -12.12 -4.73 -5.75
C LEU A 100 -13.47 -5.43 -5.99
N ARG A 101 -13.54 -6.73 -5.70
CA ARG A 101 -14.80 -7.48 -5.82
C ARG A 101 -15.89 -6.94 -4.89
N ALA A 102 -15.55 -6.63 -3.64
CA ALA A 102 -16.49 -6.01 -2.71
C ALA A 102 -16.96 -4.63 -3.18
N ASN A 103 -16.06 -3.86 -3.80
CA ASN A 103 -16.41 -2.58 -4.43
C ASN A 103 -17.39 -2.76 -5.59
N GLU A 104 -17.13 -3.71 -6.49
CA GLU A 104 -18.02 -4.06 -7.61
C GLU A 104 -19.40 -4.52 -7.13
N GLU A 105 -19.45 -5.43 -6.14
CA GLU A 105 -20.70 -5.92 -5.55
C GLU A 105 -21.52 -4.83 -4.86
N SER A 106 -20.85 -3.85 -4.27
CA SER A 106 -21.51 -2.73 -3.61
C SER A 106 -22.20 -1.77 -4.60
N GLY A 107 -21.85 -1.83 -5.89
CA GLY A 107 -22.42 -0.98 -6.93
C GLY A 107 -21.86 0.44 -6.97
N ALA A 108 -20.65 0.67 -6.42
CA ALA A 108 -20.02 1.98 -6.37
C ALA A 108 -19.87 2.54 -7.79
N GLU A 109 -20.19 3.82 -7.99
CA GLU A 109 -19.79 4.51 -9.22
C GLU A 109 -18.26 4.48 -9.34
N GLY A 110 -17.75 3.93 -10.45
CA GLY A 110 -16.34 3.56 -10.58
C GLY A 110 -16.13 2.05 -10.67
N THR A 111 -16.89 1.35 -11.53
CA THR A 111 -16.49 0.04 -12.06
C THR A 111 -15.02 0.11 -12.48
N ALA A 112 -14.24 -0.95 -12.24
CA ALA A 112 -12.84 -1.05 -12.64
C ALA A 112 -12.61 -0.26 -13.94
N PRO A 113 -11.80 0.83 -13.92
CA PRO A 113 -11.66 1.70 -15.07
C PRO A 113 -11.39 0.83 -16.29
N ALA A 114 -12.09 1.09 -17.39
CA ALA A 114 -12.04 0.25 -18.58
C ALA A 114 -10.57 0.00 -18.93
N VAL A 115 -10.08 -1.20 -18.63
CA VAL A 115 -8.66 -1.50 -18.76
C VAL A 115 -8.40 -1.65 -20.24
N PRO A 116 -7.55 -0.83 -20.87
CA PRO A 116 -7.30 -0.94 -22.30
C PRO A 116 -6.74 -2.31 -22.72
N LEU A 117 -6.08 -3.02 -21.80
CA LEU A 117 -5.62 -4.40 -21.98
C LEU A 117 -6.77 -5.44 -22.00
N GLY A 118 -8.01 -5.03 -21.73
CA GLY A 118 -9.21 -5.84 -21.83
C GLY A 118 -9.41 -6.85 -20.70
N ARG A 119 -8.62 -6.78 -19.62
CA ARG A 119 -8.73 -7.66 -18.44
C ARG A 119 -8.27 -6.97 -17.16
N LEU A 120 -8.74 -7.48 -16.03
CA LEU A 120 -8.14 -7.16 -14.72
C LEU A 120 -6.71 -7.68 -14.64
N GLY A 121 -5.88 -6.98 -13.86
CA GLY A 121 -4.57 -7.49 -13.47
C GLY A 121 -4.68 -8.56 -12.39
N VAL A 122 -3.64 -9.35 -12.19
CA VAL A 122 -3.53 -10.30 -11.08
C VAL A 122 -2.42 -9.91 -10.11
N ALA A 123 -2.53 -10.31 -8.85
CA ALA A 123 -1.59 -9.91 -7.79
C ALA A 123 -0.12 -10.22 -8.12
N SER A 124 0.16 -11.29 -8.86
CA SER A 124 1.52 -11.65 -9.27
C SER A 124 2.15 -10.63 -10.23
N GLU A 125 1.36 -9.89 -11.02
CA GLU A 125 1.88 -8.85 -11.92
C GLU A 125 2.43 -7.66 -11.12
N THR A 126 1.70 -7.24 -10.08
CA THR A 126 2.21 -6.25 -9.11
C THR A 126 3.41 -6.79 -8.34
N ALA A 127 3.34 -8.03 -7.84
CA ALA A 127 4.43 -8.63 -7.07
C ALA A 127 5.74 -8.69 -7.85
N ASN A 128 5.70 -9.00 -9.15
CA ASN A 128 6.89 -9.03 -10.00
C ASN A 128 7.61 -7.67 -10.05
N VAL A 129 6.86 -6.56 -10.15
CA VAL A 129 7.44 -5.21 -10.14
C VAL A 129 8.02 -4.89 -8.77
N VAL A 130 7.35 -5.28 -7.69
CA VAL A 130 7.85 -5.10 -6.31
C VAL A 130 9.15 -5.87 -6.12
N THR A 131 9.20 -7.12 -6.56
CA THR A 131 10.41 -7.95 -6.48
C THR A 131 11.56 -7.32 -7.25
N PHE A 132 11.32 -6.81 -8.45
CA PHE A 132 12.34 -6.06 -9.20
C PHE A 132 12.81 -4.83 -8.42
N LEU A 133 11.90 -4.02 -7.90
CA LEU A 133 12.25 -2.78 -7.20
C LEU A 133 12.94 -3.00 -5.84
N LEU A 134 12.76 -4.16 -5.22
CA LEU A 134 13.45 -4.57 -3.99
C LEU A 134 14.75 -5.37 -4.26
N SER A 135 15.12 -5.57 -5.53
CA SER A 135 16.31 -6.32 -5.93
C SER A 135 17.48 -5.40 -6.30
N ASP A 136 18.69 -5.96 -6.38
CA ASP A 136 19.91 -5.22 -6.74
C ASP A 136 19.87 -4.67 -8.18
N GLU A 137 19.02 -5.25 -9.03
CA GLU A 137 18.74 -4.81 -10.40
C GLU A 137 18.11 -3.40 -10.44
N ALA A 138 17.50 -2.95 -9.34
CA ALA A 138 16.96 -1.60 -9.17
C ALA A 138 17.87 -0.68 -8.34
N SER A 139 19.16 -1.00 -8.17
CA SER A 139 20.12 -0.28 -7.29
C SER A 139 20.30 1.21 -7.56
N PHE A 140 19.87 1.73 -8.72
CA PHE A 140 19.88 3.17 -9.03
C PHE A 140 18.48 3.74 -9.33
N VAL A 141 17.43 2.99 -9.02
CA VAL A 141 16.03 3.40 -9.20
C VAL A 141 15.48 3.85 -7.84
N THR A 142 15.34 5.16 -7.66
CA THR A 142 14.75 5.75 -6.46
C THR A 142 13.82 6.91 -6.80
N GLY A 143 12.80 7.15 -5.98
CA GLY A 143 11.83 8.24 -6.16
C GLY A 143 10.95 8.12 -7.42
N ALA A 144 11.01 7.01 -8.13
CA ALA A 144 10.23 6.77 -9.35
C ALA A 144 8.82 6.27 -9.03
N THR A 145 7.86 6.62 -9.88
CA THR A 145 6.51 6.06 -9.89
C THR A 145 6.40 5.04 -11.03
N TRP A 146 5.84 3.86 -10.74
CA TRP A 146 5.64 2.78 -11.71
C TRP A 146 4.18 2.36 -11.75
N SER A 147 3.56 2.47 -12.92
CA SER A 147 2.18 2.03 -13.13
C SER A 147 2.12 0.54 -13.49
N VAL A 148 1.29 -0.21 -12.79
CA VAL A 148 0.98 -1.62 -13.08
C VAL A 148 -0.52 -1.74 -13.22
N ASP A 149 -1.05 -1.28 -14.35
CA ASP A 149 -2.47 -0.95 -14.43
C ASP A 149 -3.15 -1.32 -15.74
N GLY A 150 -2.47 -2.05 -16.63
CA GLY A 150 -3.02 -2.40 -17.94
C GLY A 150 -3.38 -1.18 -18.80
N ARG A 151 -2.74 -0.02 -18.54
CA ARG A 151 -3.00 1.31 -19.12
C ARG A 151 -4.28 1.99 -18.64
N ALA A 152 -4.82 1.61 -17.48
CA ALA A 152 -6.00 2.26 -16.92
C ALA A 152 -5.79 3.76 -16.62
N ASN A 153 -4.54 4.21 -16.42
CA ASN A 153 -4.21 5.61 -16.08
C ASN A 153 -3.25 6.26 -17.10
N ALA A 154 -3.24 5.77 -18.35
CA ALA A 154 -2.35 6.22 -19.43
C ALA A 154 -2.85 7.48 -20.15
#